data_AF-A0A2D9RXR8-F1
#
_entry.id   AF-A0A2D9RXR8-F1
#
_cell.length_a   1.000
_cell.length_b   1.000
_cell.length_c   1.000
_cell.angle_alpha   90.00
_cell.angle_beta   90.00
_cell.angle_gamma   90.00
#
_symmetry.space_group_name_H-M   'P 1'
#
loop_
_entity.id
_entity.type
_entity.pdbx_description
1 polymer ?
#
loop_
_entity_poly.entity_id
_entity_poly.type
_entity_poly.pdbx_seq_one_letter_code
_entity_poly.pdbx_strand_id
1 'polypeptide(L)'
;MFEFLIGGIIGVFVAMIGFALILAFGSKIDLAIMTNVIIAFATVIATTIHFDFRKTQKKERVWEINKNVLLELALSLADVIEDLEKATDHYFDVDQGIQYETGSSYSHPAELYQDFSRKTFQLMNAYKPLMTRQLLKSFDDFQTSQDNVYNALDSEGLSTFEAYDHSLGHHKTLKKELDQFIKDVSGIEYV
;
A
#
# COMPACT_ATOMS: atom_id res chain seq x y z
N MET A 1 -25.15 14.65 -7.60
CA MET A 1 -25.18 15.16 -8.99
C MET A 1 -24.59 14.18 -9.99
N PHE A 2 -23.40 13.60 -9.74
CA PHE A 2 -22.77 12.64 -10.67
C PHE A 2 -23.62 11.38 -10.90
N GLU A 3 -24.20 10.80 -9.84
CA GLU A 3 -25.09 9.63 -9.94
C GLU A 3 -26.40 9.92 -10.70
N PHE A 4 -26.93 11.14 -10.58
CA PHE A 4 -28.11 11.58 -11.32
C PHE A 4 -27.81 11.79 -12.80
N LEU A 5 -26.62 12.31 -13.14
CA LEU A 5 -26.14 12.44 -14.51
C LEU A 5 -25.91 11.08 -15.18
N ILE A 6 -25.29 10.13 -14.47
CA ILE A 6 -25.09 8.77 -14.96
C ILE A 6 -26.44 8.07 -15.15
N GLY A 7 -27.34 8.17 -14.16
CA GLY A 7 -28.69 7.62 -14.25
C GLY A 7 -29.48 8.22 -15.41
N GLY A 8 -29.35 9.53 -15.67
CA GLY A 8 -29.96 10.20 -16.81
C GLY A 8 -29.42 9.71 -18.15
N ILE A 9 -28.09 9.56 -18.29
CA ILE A 9 -27.47 9.06 -19.52
C ILE A 9 -27.89 7.61 -19.78
N ILE A 10 -27.84 6.73 -18.77
CA ILE A 10 -28.27 5.34 -18.88
C ILE A 10 -29.77 5.27 -19.20
N GLY A 11 -30.59 6.10 -18.55
CA GLY A 11 -32.04 6.15 -18.78
C GLY A 11 -32.40 6.56 -20.21
N VAL A 12 -31.76 7.61 -20.74
CA VAL A 12 -31.96 8.03 -22.15
C VAL A 12 -31.50 6.93 -23.12
N PHE A 13 -30.42 6.22 -22.80
CA PHE A 13 -29.89 5.17 -23.65
C PHE A 13 -30.78 3.92 -23.68
N VAL A 14 -31.25 3.47 -22.51
CA VAL A 14 -32.20 2.36 -22.38
C VAL A 14 -33.54 2.73 -23.04
N ALA A 15 -34.00 3.97 -22.87
CA ALA A 15 -35.19 4.46 -23.56
C ALA A 15 -35.00 4.47 -25.08
N MET A 16 -33.82 4.85 -25.60
CA MET A 16 -33.53 4.84 -27.03
C MET A 16 -33.48 3.42 -27.61
N ILE A 17 -32.85 2.47 -26.91
CA ILE A 17 -32.82 1.05 -27.31
C ILE A 17 -34.24 0.46 -27.24
N GLY A 18 -34.98 0.74 -26.17
CA GLY A 18 -36.36 0.30 -26.01
C GLY A 18 -37.28 0.86 -27.10
N PHE A 19 -37.15 2.14 -27.42
CA PHE A 19 -37.92 2.80 -28.48
C PHE A 19 -37.57 2.24 -29.87
N ALA A 20 -36.29 1.98 -30.14
CA ALA A 20 -35.84 1.32 -31.37
C ALA A 20 -36.37 -0.11 -31.51
N LEU A 21 -36.41 -0.88 -30.41
CA LEU A 21 -36.98 -2.23 -30.38
C LEU A 21 -38.50 -2.21 -30.60
N ILE A 22 -39.23 -1.29 -29.95
CA ILE A 22 -40.68 -1.13 -30.13
C ILE A 22 -41.01 -0.79 -31.59
N LEU A 23 -40.24 0.09 -32.22
CA LEU A 23 -40.35 0.38 -33.66
C LEU A 23 -40.03 -0.85 -34.54
N ALA A 24 -39.04 -1.66 -34.16
CA ALA A 24 -38.64 -2.85 -34.90
C ALA A 24 -39.66 -4.00 -34.83
N PHE A 25 -40.44 -4.14 -33.75
CA PHE A 25 -41.49 -5.17 -33.65
C PHE A 25 -42.74 -4.86 -34.50
N GLY A 26 -42.89 -3.62 -35.00
CA GLY A 26 -43.96 -3.21 -35.92
C GLY A 26 -43.51 -2.94 -37.37
N SER A 27 -42.20 -2.93 -37.65
CA SER A 27 -41.62 -2.51 -38.93
C SER A 27 -40.61 -3.54 -39.44
N LYS A 28 -40.50 -3.74 -40.77
CA LYS A 28 -39.40 -4.53 -41.36
C LYS A 28 -38.08 -3.95 -40.85
N ILE A 29 -37.20 -4.78 -40.29
CA ILE A 29 -35.90 -4.34 -39.73
C ILE A 29 -35.15 -3.56 -40.81
N ASP A 30 -35.09 -2.25 -40.63
CA ASP A 30 -34.36 -1.33 -41.51
C ASP A 30 -32.88 -1.33 -41.09
N LEU A 31 -31.99 -1.29 -42.07
CA LEU A 31 -30.54 -1.25 -41.87
C LEU A 31 -30.13 -0.08 -40.95
N ALA A 32 -30.88 1.02 -41.00
CA ALA A 32 -30.68 2.18 -40.15
C ALA A 32 -30.88 1.87 -38.65
N ILE A 33 -31.93 1.12 -38.30
CA ILE A 33 -32.24 0.74 -36.91
C ILE A 33 -31.14 -0.22 -36.39
N MET A 34 -30.76 -1.21 -37.19
CA MET A 34 -29.70 -2.15 -36.84
C MET A 34 -28.35 -1.44 -36.63
N THR A 35 -28.03 -0.46 -37.47
CA THR A 35 -26.79 0.33 -37.34
C THR A 35 -26.76 1.13 -36.04
N ASN A 36 -27.86 1.80 -35.68
CA ASN A 36 -27.94 2.58 -34.44
C ASN A 36 -27.79 1.70 -33.19
N VAL A 37 -28.36 0.50 -33.19
CA VAL A 37 -28.20 -0.47 -32.09
C VAL A 37 -26.73 -0.92 -31.98
N ILE A 38 -26.05 -1.21 -33.09
CA ILE A 38 -24.64 -1.60 -33.09
C ILE A 38 -23.75 -0.46 -32.57
N ILE A 39 -23.97 0.78 -33.03
CA ILE A 39 -23.24 1.96 -32.55
C ILE A 39 -23.44 2.14 -31.05
N ALA A 40 -24.67 1.94 -30.56
CA ALA A 40 -24.98 2.05 -29.14
C ALA A 40 -24.19 1.03 -28.30
N PHE A 41 -24.21 -0.26 -28.68
CA PHE A 41 -23.41 -1.28 -28.00
C PHE A 41 -21.91 -1.01 -28.04
N ALA A 42 -21.38 -0.59 -29.19
CA ALA A 42 -19.97 -0.23 -29.33
C ALA A 42 -19.57 0.91 -28.38
N THR A 43 -20.45 1.90 -28.20
CA THR A 43 -20.23 3.04 -27.30
C THR A 43 -20.20 2.61 -25.84
N VAL A 44 -21.09 1.69 -25.42
CA VAL A 44 -21.10 1.15 -24.05
C VAL A 44 -19.84 0.34 -23.75
N ILE A 45 -19.42 -0.51 -24.69
CA ILE A 45 -18.18 -1.30 -24.55
C ILE A 45 -16.97 -0.38 -24.46
N ALA A 46 -16.85 0.59 -25.38
CA ALA A 46 -15.77 1.56 -25.38
C ALA A 46 -15.71 2.39 -24.09
N THR A 47 -16.86 2.82 -23.58
CA THR A 47 -16.95 3.58 -22.32
C THR A 47 -16.52 2.74 -21.12
N THR A 48 -16.96 1.48 -21.07
CA THR A 48 -16.58 0.54 -20.00
C THR A 48 -15.07 0.32 -19.99
N ILE A 49 -14.47 0.02 -21.15
CA ILE A 49 -13.02 -0.17 -21.29
C ILE A 49 -12.25 1.09 -20.88
N HIS A 50 -12.69 2.25 -21.36
CA HIS A 50 -12.02 3.52 -21.06
C HIS A 50 -12.11 3.89 -19.58
N PHE A 51 -13.22 3.58 -18.92
CA PHE A 51 -13.35 3.79 -17.47
C PHE A 51 -12.40 2.91 -16.68
N ASP A 52 -12.34 1.62 -17.01
CA ASP A 52 -11.44 0.67 -16.36
C ASP A 52 -9.97 1.05 -16.56
N PHE A 53 -9.59 1.37 -17.80
CA PHE A 53 -8.25 1.82 -18.15
C PHE A 53 -7.83 3.09 -17.38
N ARG A 54 -8.74 4.06 -17.19
CA ARG A 54 -8.45 5.26 -16.39
C ARG A 54 -8.19 4.94 -14.92
N LYS A 55 -8.87 3.93 -14.36
CA LYS A 55 -8.65 3.50 -12.97
C LYS A 55 -7.26 2.86 -12.83
N THR A 56 -6.89 1.98 -13.75
CA THR A 56 -5.58 1.33 -13.77
C THR A 56 -4.45 2.33 -13.98
N GLN A 57 -4.59 3.26 -14.94
CA GLN A 57 -3.59 4.32 -15.16
C GLN A 57 -3.35 5.21 -13.93
N LYS A 58 -4.37 5.50 -13.13
CA LYS A 58 -4.19 6.28 -11.90
C LYS A 58 -3.33 5.53 -10.89
N LYS A 59 -3.60 4.23 -10.70
CA LYS A 59 -2.80 3.38 -9.81
C LYS A 59 -1.36 3.26 -10.31
N GLU A 60 -1.18 2.99 -11.60
CA GLU A 60 0.14 2.86 -12.23
C GLU A 60 0.96 4.15 -12.10
N ARG A 61 0.34 5.34 -12.26
CA ARG A 61 1.03 6.61 -12.03
C ARG A 61 1.44 6.80 -10.57
N VAL A 62 0.57 6.47 -9.61
CA VAL A 62 0.91 6.55 -8.18
C VAL A 62 2.06 5.59 -7.86
N TRP A 63 2.03 4.37 -8.41
CA TRP A 63 3.13 3.43 -8.29
C TRP A 63 4.43 3.99 -8.88
N GLU A 64 4.43 4.41 -10.14
CA GLU A 64 5.63 4.90 -10.83
C GLU A 64 6.29 6.11 -10.14
N ILE A 65 5.49 7.01 -9.56
CA ILE A 65 6.00 8.17 -8.82
C ILE A 65 6.66 7.75 -7.50
N ASN A 66 6.09 6.77 -6.80
CA ASN A 66 6.49 6.44 -5.43
C ASN A 66 7.40 5.21 -5.31
N LYS A 67 7.54 4.41 -6.37
CA LYS A 67 8.18 3.08 -6.31
C LYS A 67 9.57 3.12 -5.70
N ASN A 68 10.41 4.08 -6.10
CA ASN A 68 11.79 4.15 -5.62
C ASN A 68 11.82 4.38 -4.10
N VAL A 69 11.05 5.36 -3.62
CA VAL A 69 10.97 5.69 -2.19
C VAL A 69 10.40 4.54 -1.38
N LEU A 70 9.34 3.89 -1.87
CA LEU A 70 8.70 2.77 -1.18
C LEU A 70 9.62 1.54 -1.11
N LEU A 71 10.30 1.21 -2.21
CA LEU A 71 11.20 0.06 -2.28
C LEU A 71 12.49 0.30 -1.47
N GLU A 72 13.05 1.51 -1.53
CA GLU A 72 14.21 1.88 -0.72
C GLU A 72 13.91 1.90 0.77
N LEU A 73 12.70 2.32 1.17
CA LEU A 73 12.23 2.25 2.55
C LEU A 73 11.98 0.81 2.98
N ALA A 74 11.37 -0.01 2.11
CA ALA A 74 11.13 -1.41 2.40
C ALA A 74 12.43 -2.20 2.58
N LEU A 75 13.46 -1.90 1.77
CA LEU A 75 14.79 -2.46 1.90
C LEU A 75 15.45 -2.02 3.22
N SER A 76 15.48 -0.71 3.48
CA SER A 76 16.05 -0.16 4.70
C SER A 76 15.38 -0.71 5.97
N LEU A 77 14.06 -0.92 5.94
CA LEU A 77 13.33 -1.56 7.03
C LEU A 77 13.67 -3.04 7.17
N ALA A 78 13.88 -3.77 6.07
CA ALA A 78 14.31 -5.16 6.12
C ALA A 78 15.71 -5.28 6.74
N ASP A 79 16.64 -4.41 6.35
CA ASP A 79 17.99 -4.36 6.90
C ASP A 79 17.97 -4.07 8.42
N VAL A 80 17.14 -3.12 8.87
CA VAL A 80 16.93 -2.84 10.31
C VAL A 80 16.34 -4.05 11.04
N ILE A 81 15.37 -4.75 10.45
CA ILE A 81 14.80 -5.97 11.04
C ILE A 81 15.88 -7.05 11.21
N GLU A 82 16.72 -7.26 10.19
CA GLU A 82 17.81 -8.25 10.27
C GLU A 82 18.82 -7.90 11.37
N ASP A 83 19.15 -6.62 11.54
CA ASP A 83 20.02 -6.16 12.63
C ASP A 83 19.35 -6.34 14.01
N LEU A 84 18.05 -6.03 14.13
CA LEU A 84 17.30 -6.24 15.36
C LEU A 84 17.19 -7.72 15.74
N GLU A 85 17.07 -8.64 14.78
CA GLU A 85 17.12 -10.08 15.02
C GLU A 85 18.47 -10.48 15.64
N LYS A 86 19.58 -10.01 15.05
CA LYS A 86 20.94 -10.24 15.59
C LYS A 86 21.12 -9.65 16.98
N ALA A 87 20.62 -8.43 17.20
CA ALA A 87 20.68 -7.76 18.49
C ALA A 87 19.89 -8.53 19.55
N THR A 88 18.67 -8.97 19.21
CA THR A 88 17.79 -9.74 20.10
C THR A 88 18.44 -11.05 20.51
N ASP A 89 18.95 -11.83 19.55
CA ASP A 89 19.66 -13.08 19.83
C ASP A 89 20.89 -12.84 20.73
N HIS A 90 21.66 -11.78 20.44
CA HIS A 90 22.83 -11.44 21.23
C HIS A 90 22.50 -11.10 22.68
N TYR A 91 21.54 -10.20 22.89
CA TYR A 91 21.18 -9.77 24.24
C TYR A 91 20.40 -10.85 25.00
N PHE A 92 19.71 -11.76 24.31
CA PHE A 92 19.16 -12.96 24.93
C PHE A 92 20.26 -13.84 25.53
N ASP A 93 21.29 -14.17 24.76
CA ASP A 93 22.41 -15.01 25.24
C ASP A 93 23.17 -14.34 26.41
N VAL A 94 23.34 -13.02 26.35
CA VAL A 94 23.93 -12.22 27.43
C VAL A 94 23.09 -12.31 28.70
N ASP A 95 21.77 -12.14 28.61
CA ASP A 95 20.86 -12.22 29.75
C ASP A 95 20.79 -13.64 30.33
N GLN A 96 20.99 -14.69 29.52
CA GLN A 96 21.08 -16.09 29.96
C GLN A 96 22.47 -16.50 30.49
N GLY A 97 23.48 -15.63 30.38
CA GLY A 97 24.85 -15.92 30.81
C GLY A 97 25.57 -16.95 29.92
N ILE A 98 25.12 -17.13 28.68
CA ILE A 98 25.73 -18.04 27.70
C ILE A 98 26.99 -17.36 27.16
N GLN A 99 28.17 -17.96 27.40
CA GLN A 99 29.43 -17.39 26.92
C GLN A 99 29.66 -17.71 25.44
N TYR A 100 29.83 -16.68 24.62
CA TYR A 100 30.29 -16.84 23.24
C TYR A 100 31.76 -17.28 23.23
N GLU A 101 32.05 -18.48 22.68
CA GLU A 101 33.41 -19.00 22.53
C GLU A 101 34.35 -18.08 21.71
N THR A 102 33.80 -17.13 20.96
CA THR A 102 34.53 -16.25 20.04
C THR A 102 34.46 -14.75 20.37
N GLY A 103 33.85 -14.35 21.50
CA GLY A 103 33.86 -12.94 21.92
C GLY A 103 33.19 -11.97 20.93
N SER A 104 32.21 -12.43 20.15
CA SER A 104 31.45 -11.60 19.22
C SER A 104 30.57 -10.62 20.00
N SER A 105 31.09 -9.41 20.22
CA SER A 105 30.31 -8.27 20.69
C SER A 105 29.39 -7.79 19.57
N TYR A 106 28.09 -7.68 19.84
CA TYR A 106 27.20 -6.93 18.95
C TYR A 106 27.68 -5.47 18.88
N SER A 107 27.61 -4.89 17.68
CA SER A 107 27.95 -3.49 17.43
C SER A 107 26.78 -2.85 16.70
N HIS A 108 26.11 -1.92 17.37
CA HIS A 108 24.96 -1.22 16.84
C HIS A 108 25.33 -0.39 15.59
N PRO A 109 24.76 -0.68 14.40
CA PRO A 109 25.08 0.04 13.18
C PRO A 109 24.27 1.35 13.08
N ALA A 110 24.69 2.41 13.77
CA ALA A 110 23.94 3.67 13.85
C ALA A 110 23.54 4.27 12.48
N GLU A 111 24.39 4.12 11.45
CA GLU A 111 24.12 4.62 10.10
C GLU A 111 22.88 3.97 9.47
N LEU A 112 22.62 2.70 9.78
CA LEU A 112 21.48 1.94 9.28
C LEU A 112 20.16 2.53 9.79
N TYR A 113 20.07 2.77 11.10
CA TYR A 113 18.89 3.34 11.74
C TYR A 113 18.68 4.81 11.34
N GLN A 114 19.77 5.57 11.15
CA GLN A 114 19.69 6.94 10.61
C GLN A 114 19.14 6.97 9.18
N ASP A 115 19.57 6.03 8.32
CA ASP A 115 19.05 5.93 6.95
C ASP A 115 17.55 5.60 6.95
N PHE A 116 17.13 4.61 7.75
CA PHE A 116 15.71 4.26 7.91
C PHE A 116 14.88 5.44 8.41
N SER A 117 15.35 6.14 9.44
CA SER A 117 14.69 7.33 9.99
C SER A 117 14.56 8.44 8.94
N ARG A 118 15.61 8.67 8.16
CA ARG A 118 15.60 9.69 7.09
C ARG A 118 14.58 9.34 6.00
N LYS A 119 14.54 8.08 5.55
CA LYS A 119 13.59 7.63 4.52
C LYS A 119 12.14 7.69 5.03
N THR A 120 11.91 7.31 6.28
CA THR A 120 10.61 7.46 6.94
C THR A 120 10.18 8.94 7.00
N PHE A 121 11.10 9.84 7.38
CA PHE A 121 10.84 11.28 7.40
C PHE A 121 10.49 11.81 6.01
N GLN A 122 11.21 11.40 4.96
CA GLN A 122 10.89 11.79 3.58
C GLN A 122 9.50 11.32 3.16
N LEU A 123 9.14 10.08 3.48
CA LEU A 123 7.80 9.54 3.21
C LEU A 123 6.72 10.37 3.92
N MET A 124 6.88 10.63 5.22
CA MET A 124 5.92 11.32 6.07
C MET A 124 5.76 12.82 5.76
N ASN A 125 6.73 13.45 5.10
CA ASN A 125 6.68 14.89 4.81
C ASN A 125 6.48 15.20 3.34
N ALA A 126 7.25 14.58 2.44
CA ALA A 126 7.22 14.89 1.02
C ALA A 126 6.18 14.06 0.26
N TYR A 127 6.06 12.77 0.61
CA TYR A 127 5.22 11.82 -0.12
C TYR A 127 3.88 11.52 0.56
N LYS A 128 3.63 12.09 1.75
CA LYS A 128 2.38 11.95 2.52
C LYS A 128 1.10 12.09 1.68
N PRO A 129 0.95 13.07 0.77
CA PRO A 129 -0.27 13.21 -0.05
C PRO A 129 -0.53 12.04 -1.00
N LEU A 130 0.49 11.22 -1.28
CA LEU A 130 0.43 10.09 -2.21
C LEU A 130 0.27 8.74 -1.49
N MET A 131 0.20 8.74 -0.15
CA MET A 131 0.07 7.54 0.68
C MET A 131 -1.38 7.33 1.14
N THR A 132 -1.74 6.09 1.44
CA THR A 132 -3.04 5.79 2.06
C THR A 132 -3.04 6.25 3.52
N ARG A 133 -4.22 6.66 4.01
CA ARG A 133 -4.39 7.00 5.43
C ARG A 133 -4.02 5.84 6.36
N GLN A 134 -4.26 4.61 5.92
CA GLN A 134 -3.88 3.41 6.66
C GLN A 134 -2.36 3.32 6.83
N LEU A 135 -1.59 3.45 5.74
CA LEU A 135 -0.14 3.40 5.82
C LEU A 135 0.41 4.51 6.72
N LEU A 136 -0.10 5.74 6.56
CA LEU A 136 0.31 6.88 7.41
C LEU A 136 0.06 6.59 8.90
N LYS A 137 -1.11 6.04 9.22
CA LYS A 137 -1.44 5.63 10.58
C LYS A 137 -0.47 4.56 11.11
N SER A 138 -0.11 3.57 10.29
CA SER A 138 0.86 2.55 10.71
C SER A 138 2.23 3.13 11.05
N PHE A 139 2.67 4.20 10.38
CA PHE A 139 3.89 4.92 10.74
C PHE A 139 3.75 5.72 12.04
N ASP A 140 2.61 6.39 12.25
CA ASP A 140 2.34 7.12 13.51
C ASP A 140 2.25 6.16 14.71
N ASP A 141 1.56 5.03 14.56
CA ASP A 141 1.44 3.97 15.56
C ASP A 141 2.82 3.34 15.85
N PHE A 142 3.65 3.16 14.82
CA PHE A 142 5.02 2.68 14.95
C PHE A 142 5.90 3.65 15.75
N GLN A 143 5.89 4.96 15.45
CA GLN A 143 6.64 5.95 16.22
C GLN A 143 6.22 5.97 17.69
N THR A 144 4.91 5.98 17.94
CA THR A 144 4.37 5.93 19.31
C THR A 144 4.85 4.67 20.05
N SER A 145 4.89 3.54 19.37
CA SER A 145 5.36 2.28 19.94
C SER A 145 6.86 2.32 20.27
N GLN A 146 7.69 2.91 19.38
CA GLN A 146 9.12 3.08 19.62
C GLN A 146 9.41 4.00 20.79
N ASP A 147 8.68 5.12 20.90
CA ASP A 147 8.81 6.04 22.03
C ASP A 147 8.45 5.35 23.35
N ASN A 148 7.41 4.51 23.35
CA ASN A 148 7.03 3.72 24.52
C ASN A 148 8.12 2.71 24.92
N VAL A 149 8.74 2.03 23.95
CA VAL A 149 9.86 1.10 24.23
C VAL A 149 11.04 1.85 24.84
N TYR A 150 11.40 3.01 24.28
CA TYR A 150 12.49 3.84 24.81
C TYR A 150 12.21 4.31 26.25
N ASN A 151 10.99 4.80 26.50
CA ASN A 151 10.59 5.22 27.84
C ASN A 151 10.57 4.05 28.83
N ALA A 152 10.11 2.87 28.42
CA ALA A 152 10.08 1.69 29.29
C ALA A 152 11.48 1.17 29.65
N LEU A 153 12.44 1.25 28.71
CA LEU A 153 13.84 0.95 28.96
C LEU A 153 14.45 1.89 30.02
N ASP A 154 14.14 3.19 29.94
CA ASP A 154 14.73 4.20 30.85
C ASP A 154 14.03 4.28 32.21
N SER A 155 12.71 4.06 32.26
CA SER A 155 11.90 4.38 33.45
C SER A 155 11.16 3.20 34.10
N GLU A 156 10.94 2.09 33.37
CA GLU A 156 10.14 0.95 33.85
C GLU A 156 10.99 -0.32 34.09
N GLY A 157 12.30 -0.26 33.82
CA GLY A 157 13.24 -1.35 34.11
C GLY A 157 13.19 -2.49 33.09
N LEU A 158 12.72 -2.22 31.87
CA LEU A 158 12.72 -3.17 30.77
C LEU A 158 14.16 -3.62 30.47
N SER A 159 14.39 -4.92 30.25
CA SER A 159 15.73 -5.41 29.90
C SER A 159 16.14 -4.96 28.49
N THR A 160 17.45 -4.90 28.23
CA THR A 160 17.95 -4.58 26.88
C THR A 160 17.44 -5.56 25.84
N PHE A 161 17.40 -6.86 26.18
CA PHE A 161 16.80 -7.90 25.33
C PHE A 161 15.32 -7.61 25.05
N GLU A 162 14.53 -7.34 26.09
CA GLU A 162 13.10 -7.04 25.95
C GLU A 162 12.87 -5.82 25.05
N ALA A 163 13.70 -4.79 25.16
CA ALA A 163 13.58 -3.60 24.31
C ALA A 163 13.82 -3.91 22.84
N TYR A 164 14.84 -4.73 22.54
CA TYR A 164 15.12 -5.18 21.18
C TYR A 164 14.02 -6.09 20.63
N ASP A 165 13.49 -7.03 21.43
CA ASP A 165 12.39 -7.91 21.01
C ASP A 165 11.10 -7.14 20.72
N HIS A 166 10.72 -6.21 21.61
CA HIS A 166 9.59 -5.31 21.37
C HIS A 166 9.79 -4.48 20.10
N SER A 167 10.98 -3.87 19.94
CA SER A 167 11.30 -3.07 18.77
C SER A 167 11.21 -3.90 17.48
N LEU A 168 11.75 -5.12 17.50
CA LEU A 168 11.67 -6.07 16.39
C LEU A 168 10.22 -6.38 16.00
N GLY A 169 9.35 -6.63 16.98
CA GLY A 169 7.92 -6.85 16.76
C GLY A 169 7.23 -5.67 16.08
N HIS A 170 7.54 -4.44 16.51
CA HIS A 170 7.00 -3.22 15.91
C HIS A 170 7.50 -3.00 14.48
N HIS A 171 8.78 -3.22 14.21
CA HIS A 171 9.35 -3.12 12.86
C HIS A 171 8.76 -4.17 11.91
N LYS A 172 8.61 -5.43 12.35
CA LYS A 172 7.96 -6.50 11.57
C LYS A 172 6.50 -6.15 11.23
N THR A 173 5.78 -5.56 12.18
CA THR A 173 4.40 -5.10 11.95
C THR A 173 4.35 -4.01 10.89
N LEU A 174 5.21 -2.99 10.98
CA LEU A 174 5.31 -1.93 9.98
C LEU A 174 5.67 -2.49 8.59
N LYS A 175 6.60 -3.45 8.53
CA LYS A 175 7.03 -4.10 7.27
C LYS A 175 5.86 -4.79 6.58
N LYS A 176 5.02 -5.49 7.34
CA LYS A 176 3.83 -6.15 6.81
C LYS A 176 2.85 -5.15 6.18
N GLU A 177 2.58 -4.03 6.86
CA GLU A 177 1.69 -2.99 6.34
C GLU A 177 2.27 -2.28 5.11
N LEU A 178 3.58 -2.00 5.12
CA LEU A 178 4.28 -1.42 3.97
C LEU A 178 4.26 -2.36 2.75
N ASP A 179 4.53 -3.64 2.95
CA ASP A 179 4.49 -4.65 1.89
C ASP A 179 3.08 -4.82 1.33
N GLN A 180 2.06 -4.81 2.19
CA GLN A 180 0.68 -4.87 1.75
C GLN A 180 0.32 -3.65 0.90
N PHE A 181 0.71 -2.45 1.32
CA PHE A 181 0.52 -1.24 0.54
C PHE A 181 1.21 -1.34 -0.83
N ILE A 182 2.49 -1.75 -0.87
CA ILE A 182 3.25 -1.93 -2.12
C ILE A 182 2.55 -2.92 -3.05
N LYS A 183 2.01 -4.03 -2.54
CA LYS A 183 1.21 -4.99 -3.33
C LYS A 183 -0.03 -4.33 -3.92
N ASP A 184 -0.79 -3.60 -3.10
CA ASP A 184 -2.04 -2.96 -3.52
C ASP A 184 -1.85 -1.89 -4.60
N VAL A 185 -0.74 -1.14 -4.54
CA VAL A 185 -0.43 -0.07 -5.50
C VAL A 185 0.30 -0.57 -6.75
N SER A 186 1.14 -1.59 -6.64
CA SER A 186 1.84 -2.19 -7.79
C SER A 186 0.90 -3.01 -8.69
N GLY A 187 -0.24 -3.46 -8.15
CA GLY A 187 -1.24 -4.20 -8.92
C GLY A 187 -0.78 -5.62 -9.31
N ILE A 188 0.24 -6.15 -8.62
CA ILE A 188 0.71 -7.52 -8.82
C ILE A 188 -0.21 -8.46 -8.03
N GLU A 189 -1.17 -9.07 -8.72
CA GLU A 189 -1.84 -10.29 -8.24
C GLU A 189 -0.94 -11.48 -8.63
N TYR A 190 -0.33 -12.14 -7.65
CA TYR A 190 0.31 -13.43 -7.92
C TYR A 190 -0.78 -14.47 -8.22
N VAL A 191 -0.59 -15.19 -9.33
CA VAL A 191 -1.24 -16.47 -9.62
C VAL A 191 -0.73 -17.51 -8.63
#